data_AF-A0A2E8PVU9-F1
#
_entry.id   AF-A0A2E8PVU9-F1
#
_cell.length_a   1.000
_cell.length_b   1.000
_cell.length_c   1.000
_cell.angle_alpha   90.00
_cell.angle_beta   90.00
_cell.angle_gamma   90.00
#
_symmetry.space_group_name_H-M   'P 1'
#
loop_
_entity.id
_entity.type
_entity.pdbx_description
1 polymer ?
#
loop_
_entity_poly.entity_id
_entity_poly.type
_entity_poly.pdbx_seq_one_letter_code
_entity_poly.pdbx_strand_id
1 'polypeptide(L)'
;MQRRVGAGVTDFRKIMSTTTAVGEKDPFVRLPARIIFTPRGLDLVGSSPSVKKVTSRDGLPKEGLESESYNAQTIQKLVMKSCIEEINVSLPDLLRKRFEIISTNNLIVYGVLYKKLTPSLARTLFESSVVKEYNRKNPKNSIVDLNHISPQKVEALQQNNPELIEGMKRNLREIITEKILGATSLSEEDQQARVRALPRFLDRVDPRIWFIFYVISHTGFKSAIERTFASMIFSYLHHTQIATHLSNLLMEFIQNAEKAHFERLIVRHGLADRGAVDTFLRDPENRKKVIALAQKTMQMLELSWTMNPERNTIGQQYRILISISNYGLIDERLSQQLARKMKTNTDGITLASFYGSDEEDGKLGAGLGLLYNSYLEDICRQEGIQYRCNIYPEPKREKTTVRIDMTL
;
A
#
# COMPACT_ATOMS: atom_id res chain seq x y z
N MET A 1 -15.47 35.64 34.90
CA MET A 1 -14.12 35.28 35.37
C MET A 1 -14.04 33.76 35.47
N GLN A 2 -13.22 33.15 34.60
CA GLN A 2 -12.72 31.76 34.57
C GLN A 2 -13.65 30.59 34.97
N ARG A 3 -14.04 29.80 33.97
CA ARG A 3 -14.33 28.36 34.14
C ARG A 3 -13.24 27.54 33.44
N ARG A 4 -12.65 26.62 34.23
CA ARG A 4 -11.65 25.62 33.84
C ARG A 4 -12.15 24.75 32.69
N VAL A 5 -11.33 24.61 31.65
CA VAL A 5 -11.36 23.47 30.73
C VAL A 5 -10.01 22.77 30.89
N GLY A 6 -9.97 21.76 31.74
CA GLY A 6 -8.93 20.74 31.71
C GLY A 6 -9.37 19.64 30.76
N ALA A 7 -8.76 19.57 29.58
CA ALA A 7 -8.88 18.42 28.68
C ALA A 7 -7.46 17.93 28.37
N GLY A 8 -7.25 16.64 28.61
CA GLY A 8 -5.93 16.01 28.68
C GLY A 8 -5.10 16.17 27.42
N VAL A 9 -3.89 16.67 27.61
CA VAL A 9 -2.79 16.52 26.66
C VAL A 9 -2.37 15.06 26.72
N THR A 10 -2.88 14.24 25.80
CA THR A 10 -2.42 12.87 25.64
C THR A 10 -0.99 12.91 25.09
N ASP A 11 -0.03 12.58 25.94
CA ASP A 11 1.39 12.52 25.60
C ASP A 11 1.60 11.52 24.45
N PHE A 12 1.98 12.03 23.27
CA PHE A 12 2.21 11.23 22.06
C PHE A 12 3.28 10.14 22.26
N ARG A 13 4.18 10.29 23.24
CA ARG A 13 5.14 9.24 23.60
C ARG A 13 4.46 8.02 24.24
N LYS A 14 3.39 8.21 24.99
CA LYS A 14 2.63 7.12 25.63
C LYS A 14 1.83 6.27 24.64
N ILE A 15 1.38 6.87 23.53
CA ILE A 15 0.74 6.14 22.41
C ILE A 15 1.79 5.32 21.62
N MET A 16 3.06 5.73 21.69
CA MET A 16 4.20 5.03 21.08
C MET A 16 4.85 3.99 22.00
N SER A 17 4.41 3.86 23.25
CA SER A 17 5.01 2.95 24.24
C SER A 17 3.95 2.20 25.05
N THR A 18 3.24 1.26 24.42
CA THR A 18 2.44 0.27 25.16
C THR A 18 3.09 -1.10 25.01
N THR A 19 3.67 -1.56 26.11
CA THR A 19 4.16 -2.93 26.30
C THR A 19 3.05 -3.93 25.98
N THR A 20 3.27 -4.76 24.96
CA THR A 20 2.34 -5.81 24.55
C THR A 20 2.37 -7.00 25.49
N ALA A 21 1.18 -7.50 25.84
CA ALA A 21 0.98 -8.81 26.43
C ALA A 21 1.32 -9.92 25.42
N VAL A 22 1.71 -11.08 25.93
CA VAL A 22 2.23 -12.22 25.18
C VAL A 22 1.20 -12.75 24.18
N GLY A 23 1.49 -12.66 22.88
CA GLY A 23 0.69 -13.25 21.80
C GLY A 23 0.35 -12.32 20.62
N GLU A 24 0.49 -11.00 20.77
CA GLU A 24 0.27 -10.04 19.68
C GLU A 24 1.53 -9.82 18.84
N LYS A 25 1.39 -9.80 17.50
CA LYS A 25 2.44 -9.36 16.58
C LYS A 25 2.90 -7.95 16.96
N ASP A 26 4.21 -7.72 17.03
CA ASP A 26 4.81 -6.39 17.30
C ASP A 26 4.09 -5.33 16.44
N PRO A 27 3.35 -4.39 17.06
CA PRO A 27 2.57 -3.41 16.32
C PRO A 27 3.45 -2.33 15.68
N PHE A 28 4.76 -2.35 15.93
CA PHE A 28 5.72 -1.41 15.39
C PHE A 28 6.44 -1.96 14.17
N VAL A 29 6.52 -1.12 13.13
CA VAL A 29 7.42 -1.31 12.01
C VAL A 29 8.74 -0.65 12.36
N ARG A 30 9.82 -1.43 12.43
CA ARG A 30 11.17 -0.97 12.79
C ARG A 30 11.94 -0.47 11.58
N LEU A 31 11.36 0.49 10.87
CA LEU A 31 11.94 1.13 9.69
C LEU A 31 12.24 2.59 10.01
N PRO A 32 13.53 2.99 10.08
CA PRO A 32 13.88 4.38 10.26
C PRO A 32 13.37 5.22 9.08
N ALA A 33 12.51 6.19 9.37
CA ALA A 33 11.81 6.97 8.36
C ALA A 33 11.55 8.41 8.80
N ARG A 34 11.54 9.30 7.80
CA ARG A 34 10.99 10.65 7.87
C ARG A 34 9.55 10.60 7.38
N ILE A 35 8.60 11.02 8.21
CA ILE A 35 7.17 11.03 7.91
C ILE A 35 6.73 12.49 7.80
N ILE A 36 6.33 12.90 6.61
CA ILE A 36 5.93 14.27 6.29
C ILE A 36 4.40 14.35 6.26
N PHE A 37 3.87 15.39 6.87
CA PHE A 37 2.43 15.57 7.00
C PHE A 37 1.87 16.52 5.94
N THR A 38 0.61 16.28 5.56
CA THR A 38 -0.18 17.25 4.81
C THR A 38 -0.62 18.39 5.75
N PRO A 39 -1.12 19.54 5.24
CA PRO A 39 -1.69 20.59 6.10
C PRO A 39 -2.76 20.06 7.07
N ARG A 40 -3.65 19.19 6.59
CA ARG A 40 -4.66 18.51 7.41
C ARG A 40 -4.03 17.59 8.47
N GLY A 41 -2.91 16.94 8.14
CA GLY A 41 -2.14 16.17 9.11
C GLY A 41 -1.57 17.06 10.20
N LEU A 42 -1.00 18.21 9.83
CA LEU A 42 -0.47 19.18 10.77
C LEU A 42 -1.57 19.77 11.66
N ASP A 43 -2.79 19.98 11.19
CA ASP A 43 -3.90 20.40 12.07
C ASP A 43 -4.17 19.36 13.19
N LEU A 44 -3.93 18.08 12.91
CA LEU A 44 -4.14 16.97 13.85
C LEU A 44 -2.94 16.78 14.80
N VAL A 45 -1.71 17.01 14.32
CA VAL A 45 -0.46 16.70 15.04
C VAL A 45 0.28 17.95 15.53
N GLY A 46 -0.10 19.14 15.07
CA GLY A 46 0.70 20.38 15.09
C GLY A 46 1.01 20.97 16.46
N SER A 47 0.40 20.44 17.53
CA SER A 47 0.78 20.76 18.91
C SER A 47 1.84 19.82 19.48
N SER A 48 2.27 18.80 18.73
CA SER A 48 3.25 17.82 19.18
C SER A 48 4.66 18.39 19.06
N PRO A 49 5.44 18.43 20.15
CA PRO A 49 6.83 18.90 20.12
C PRO A 49 7.74 18.01 19.25
N SER A 50 7.26 16.84 18.82
CA SER A 50 7.98 15.93 17.93
C SER A 50 7.94 16.35 16.45
N VAL A 51 7.07 17.30 16.08
CA VAL A 51 7.00 17.82 14.70
C VAL A 51 8.13 18.82 14.49
N LYS A 52 8.95 18.58 13.48
CA LYS A 52 10.11 19.40 13.12
C LYS A 52 10.21 19.54 11.60
N LYS A 53 11.07 20.46 11.15
CA LYS A 53 11.47 20.51 9.74
C LYS A 53 12.32 19.28 9.42
N VAL A 54 11.86 18.47 8.49
CA VAL A 54 12.57 17.32 7.93
C VAL A 54 12.75 17.51 6.43
N THR A 55 13.82 16.96 5.88
CA THR A 55 14.09 17.05 4.44
C THR A 55 13.25 16.02 3.69
N SER A 56 12.51 16.43 2.67
CA SER A 56 11.83 15.51 1.75
C SER A 56 12.84 14.77 0.86
N ARG A 57 12.38 13.76 0.11
CA ARG A 57 13.18 13.14 -0.95
C ARG A 57 13.82 14.15 -1.89
N ASP A 58 13.07 15.18 -2.28
CA ASP A 58 13.53 16.20 -3.24
C ASP A 58 14.48 17.25 -2.62
N GLY A 59 14.84 17.10 -1.34
CA GLY A 59 15.73 18.02 -0.65
C GLY A 59 15.03 19.25 -0.05
N LEU A 60 13.70 19.34 -0.16
CA LEU A 60 12.94 20.48 0.34
C LEU A 60 12.64 20.32 1.84
N PRO A 61 12.78 21.38 2.66
CA PRO A 61 12.38 21.33 4.06
C PRO A 61 10.85 21.31 4.16
N LYS A 62 10.30 20.28 4.80
CA LYS A 62 8.86 20.12 5.07
C LYS A 62 8.62 19.81 6.54
N GLU A 63 7.39 19.99 7.00
CA GLU A 63 7.01 19.68 8.39
C GLU A 63 6.65 18.19 8.53
N GLY A 64 7.27 17.54 9.50
CA GLY A 64 7.14 16.11 9.70
C GLY A 64 7.80 15.64 10.99
N LEU A 65 8.02 14.34 11.08
CA LEU A 65 8.77 13.71 12.16
C LEU A 65 9.80 12.75 11.60
N GLU A 66 10.83 12.51 12.38
CA GLU A 66 11.85 11.49 12.11
C GLU A 66 11.75 10.45 13.21
N SER A 67 11.70 9.17 12.84
CA SER A 67 11.51 8.09 13.79
C SER A 67 12.24 6.83 13.37
N GLU A 68 12.83 6.13 14.33
CA GLU A 68 13.48 4.81 14.14
C GLU A 68 12.46 3.68 13.92
N SER A 69 11.22 3.90 14.37
CA SER A 69 10.10 2.96 14.22
C SER A 69 8.75 3.69 14.26
N TYR A 70 7.68 3.05 13.84
CA TYR A 70 6.33 3.61 13.93
C TYR A 70 5.26 2.55 14.12
N ASN A 71 4.19 2.94 14.82
CA ASN A 71 3.03 2.09 15.03
C ASN A 71 2.24 1.91 13.71
N ALA A 72 2.10 0.67 13.25
CA ALA A 72 1.48 0.33 11.98
C ALA A 72 0.02 0.82 11.87
N GLN A 73 -0.78 0.60 12.92
CA GLN A 73 -2.18 1.00 12.92
C GLN A 73 -2.35 2.52 12.85
N THR A 74 -1.48 3.26 13.52
CA THR A 74 -1.49 4.73 13.54
C THR A 74 -1.17 5.29 12.15
N ILE A 75 -0.08 4.82 11.52
CA ILE A 75 0.27 5.25 10.16
C ILE A 75 -0.85 4.90 9.19
N GLN A 76 -1.43 3.70 9.27
CA GLN A 76 -2.53 3.30 8.39
C GLN A 76 -3.74 4.22 8.54
N LYS A 77 -4.12 4.57 9.77
CA LYS A 77 -5.22 5.51 10.04
C LYS A 77 -4.91 6.91 9.46
N LEU A 78 -3.67 7.38 9.56
CA LEU A 78 -3.27 8.67 9.02
C LEU A 78 -3.26 8.67 7.49
N VAL A 79 -2.82 7.58 6.84
CA VAL A 79 -2.93 7.38 5.38
C VAL A 79 -4.39 7.42 4.95
N MET A 80 -5.28 6.67 5.64
CA MET A 80 -6.72 6.67 5.37
C MET A 80 -7.37 8.06 5.52
N LYS A 81 -6.83 8.91 6.40
CA LYS A 81 -7.31 10.29 6.61
C LYS A 81 -6.63 11.33 5.72
N SER A 82 -5.72 10.92 4.82
CA SER A 82 -4.89 11.82 4.01
C SER A 82 -4.07 12.82 4.85
N CYS A 83 -3.59 12.37 6.01
CA CYS A 83 -2.77 13.19 6.91
C CYS A 83 -1.27 13.07 6.62
N ILE A 84 -0.82 12.03 5.92
CA ILE A 84 0.59 11.84 5.55
C ILE A 84 0.74 12.14 4.06
N GLU A 85 1.74 12.97 3.75
CA GLU A 85 2.14 13.31 2.38
C GLU A 85 3.23 12.35 1.89
N GLU A 86 4.25 12.09 2.71
CA GLU A 86 5.41 11.30 2.31
C GLU A 86 5.96 10.49 3.48
N ILE A 87 6.37 9.24 3.22
CA ILE A 87 7.20 8.43 4.11
C ILE A 87 8.50 8.17 3.37
N ASN A 88 9.62 8.65 3.91
CA ASN A 88 10.93 8.61 3.26
C ASN A 88 11.94 7.86 4.14
N VAL A 89 12.63 6.90 3.54
CA VAL A 89 13.65 6.06 4.14
C VAL A 89 14.98 6.36 3.45
N SER A 90 16.02 6.53 4.25
CA SER A 90 17.39 6.73 3.73
C SER A 90 18.35 5.87 4.54
N LEU A 91 18.90 4.84 3.89
CA LEU A 91 19.73 3.81 4.52
C LEU A 91 20.90 3.46 3.60
N PRO A 92 22.04 2.99 4.14
CA PRO A 92 23.16 2.54 3.31
C PRO A 92 22.84 1.25 2.54
N ASP A 93 21.86 0.49 3.02
CA ASP A 93 21.34 -0.74 2.44
C ASP A 93 19.87 -0.90 2.84
N LEU A 94 19.04 -1.41 1.94
CA LEU A 94 17.59 -1.53 2.14
C LEU A 94 17.19 -2.98 2.38
N LEU A 95 17.95 -3.95 1.86
CA LEU A 95 17.59 -5.38 1.95
C LEU A 95 17.59 -5.93 3.38
N ARG A 96 18.39 -5.36 4.30
CA ARG A 96 18.30 -5.69 5.74
C ARG A 96 16.93 -5.36 6.35
N LYS A 97 16.16 -4.47 5.73
CA LYS A 97 14.83 -4.03 6.16
C LYS A 97 13.71 -4.53 5.26
N ARG A 98 13.93 -5.61 4.50
CA ARG A 98 12.96 -6.18 3.55
C ARG A 98 11.56 -6.36 4.14
N PHE A 99 11.46 -6.92 5.35
CA PHE A 99 10.17 -7.23 5.95
C PHE A 99 9.45 -5.95 6.36
N GLU A 100 10.16 -4.97 6.92
CA GLU A 100 9.59 -3.70 7.32
C GLU A 100 9.19 -2.85 6.12
N ILE A 101 9.96 -2.89 5.03
CA ILE A 101 9.63 -2.22 3.76
C ILE A 101 8.38 -2.82 3.14
N ILE A 102 8.30 -4.16 3.00
CA ILE A 102 7.09 -4.86 2.52
C ILE A 102 5.90 -4.53 3.42
N SER A 103 6.09 -4.57 4.73
CA SER A 103 5.03 -4.25 5.70
C SER A 103 4.52 -2.83 5.51
N THR A 104 5.41 -1.86 5.27
CA THR A 104 5.08 -0.45 5.03
C THR A 104 4.34 -0.27 3.72
N ASN A 105 4.82 -0.91 2.64
CA ASN A 105 4.16 -0.89 1.35
C ASN A 105 2.72 -1.42 1.45
N ASN A 106 2.55 -2.61 2.03
CA ASN A 106 1.23 -3.21 2.25
C ASN A 106 0.35 -2.31 3.12
N LEU A 107 0.89 -1.76 4.20
CA LEU A 107 0.15 -0.86 5.09
C LEU A 107 -0.44 0.33 4.33
N ILE A 108 0.35 0.97 3.47
CA ILE A 108 -0.06 2.12 2.66
C ILE A 108 -1.11 1.71 1.63
N VAL A 109 -0.84 0.64 0.85
CA VAL A 109 -1.76 0.15 -0.18
C VAL A 109 -3.10 -0.26 0.43
N TYR A 110 -3.10 -1.06 1.49
CA TYR A 110 -4.33 -1.44 2.20
C TYR A 110 -5.02 -0.23 2.82
N GLY A 111 -4.28 0.76 3.33
CA GLY A 111 -4.86 2.02 3.80
C GLY A 111 -5.65 2.74 2.71
N VAL A 112 -5.12 2.78 1.49
CA VAL A 112 -5.82 3.32 0.33
C VAL A 112 -7.02 2.46 -0.08
N LEU A 113 -6.85 1.14 -0.17
CA LEU A 113 -7.95 0.22 -0.49
C LEU A 113 -9.11 0.32 0.52
N TYR A 114 -8.83 0.49 1.81
CA TYR A 114 -9.88 0.71 2.82
C TYR A 114 -10.57 2.05 2.64
N LYS A 115 -9.82 3.09 2.27
CA LYS A 115 -10.40 4.42 2.01
C LYS A 115 -11.34 4.41 0.79
N LYS A 116 -10.99 3.62 -0.24
CA LYS A 116 -11.79 3.42 -1.46
C LYS A 116 -12.97 2.48 -1.31
N LEU A 117 -12.99 1.64 -0.26
CA LEU A 117 -14.00 0.60 -0.07
C LEU A 117 -15.41 1.19 -0.07
N THR A 118 -15.68 2.16 0.79
CA THR A 118 -17.02 2.78 0.92
C THR A 118 -17.54 3.37 -0.40
N PRO A 119 -16.83 4.30 -1.08
CA PRO A 119 -17.35 4.88 -2.31
C PRO A 119 -17.54 3.83 -3.42
N SER A 120 -16.65 2.84 -3.54
CA SER A 120 -16.80 1.77 -4.54
C SER A 120 -18.01 0.89 -4.24
N LEU A 121 -18.18 0.43 -2.99
CA LEU A 121 -19.34 -0.38 -2.61
C LEU A 121 -20.64 0.41 -2.73
N ALA A 122 -20.67 1.67 -2.31
CA ALA A 122 -21.86 2.52 -2.44
C ALA A 122 -22.30 2.63 -3.90
N ARG A 123 -21.36 2.91 -4.81
CA ARG A 123 -21.64 3.00 -6.25
C ARG A 123 -22.24 1.70 -6.78
N THR A 124 -21.57 0.56 -6.56
CA THR A 124 -22.07 -0.73 -7.05
C THR A 124 -23.41 -1.12 -6.43
N LEU A 125 -23.64 -0.75 -5.16
CA LEU A 125 -24.90 -1.00 -4.48
C LEU A 125 -26.06 -0.25 -5.14
N PHE A 126 -25.94 1.06 -5.34
CA PHE A 126 -27.01 1.87 -5.93
C PHE A 126 -27.23 1.60 -7.42
N GLU A 127 -26.19 1.16 -8.13
CA GLU A 127 -26.29 0.72 -9.52
C GLU A 127 -26.93 -0.68 -9.66
N SER A 128 -27.00 -1.46 -8.58
CA SER A 128 -27.52 -2.84 -8.59
C SER A 128 -29.00 -2.93 -8.94
N SER A 129 -29.38 -4.00 -9.63
CA SER A 129 -30.78 -4.29 -9.97
C SER A 129 -31.66 -4.46 -8.72
N VAL A 130 -31.11 -5.02 -7.64
CA VAL A 130 -31.84 -5.27 -6.38
C VAL A 130 -32.26 -3.96 -5.71
N VAL A 131 -31.37 -2.98 -5.61
CA VAL A 131 -31.70 -1.67 -5.03
C VAL A 131 -32.65 -0.90 -5.94
N LYS A 132 -32.44 -0.94 -7.25
CA LYS A 132 -33.36 -0.31 -8.23
C LYS A 132 -34.78 -0.88 -8.13
N GLU A 133 -34.90 -2.20 -8.02
CA GLU A 133 -36.18 -2.89 -7.90
C GLU A 133 -36.83 -2.66 -6.53
N TYR A 134 -36.04 -2.63 -5.45
CA TYR A 134 -36.52 -2.22 -4.13
C TYR A 134 -37.11 -0.79 -4.18
N ASN A 135 -36.40 0.16 -4.78
CA ASN A 135 -36.84 1.55 -4.91
C ASN A 135 -38.14 1.66 -5.73
N ARG A 136 -38.27 0.86 -6.80
CA ARG A 136 -39.49 0.80 -7.62
C ARG A 136 -40.71 0.35 -6.81
N LYS A 137 -40.54 -0.62 -5.90
CA LYS A 137 -41.62 -1.09 -5.01
C LYS A 137 -41.84 -0.20 -3.79
N ASN A 138 -40.89 0.67 -3.45
CA ASN A 138 -40.91 1.52 -2.25
C ASN A 138 -40.61 2.99 -2.59
N PRO A 139 -41.41 3.67 -3.42
CA PRO A 139 -41.07 5.01 -3.94
C PRO A 139 -40.92 6.07 -2.83
N LYS A 140 -41.69 5.96 -1.73
CA LYS A 140 -41.62 6.88 -0.57
C LYS A 140 -40.36 6.68 0.29
N ASN A 141 -39.71 5.52 0.19
CA ASN A 141 -38.54 5.13 0.98
C ASN A 141 -37.36 4.79 0.05
N SER A 142 -37.25 5.47 -1.09
CA SER A 142 -36.20 5.19 -2.07
C SER A 142 -34.82 5.52 -1.52
N ILE A 143 -33.86 4.64 -1.79
CA ILE A 143 -32.47 4.74 -1.34
C ILE A 143 -31.61 5.03 -2.57
N VAL A 144 -31.21 6.29 -2.73
CA VAL A 144 -30.49 6.78 -3.92
C VAL A 144 -29.02 7.09 -3.65
N ASP A 145 -28.67 7.43 -2.41
CA ASP A 145 -27.29 7.63 -1.97
C ASP A 145 -27.15 7.39 -0.45
N LEU A 146 -25.92 7.48 0.06
CA LEU A 146 -25.63 7.35 1.49
C LEU A 146 -25.95 8.61 2.33
N ASN A 147 -26.17 9.76 1.71
CA ASN A 147 -26.42 11.02 2.41
C ASN A 147 -27.87 11.12 2.89
N HIS A 148 -28.80 10.46 2.20
CA HIS A 148 -30.21 10.37 2.62
C HIS A 148 -30.45 9.40 3.79
N ILE A 149 -29.40 8.69 4.25
CA ILE A 149 -29.52 7.74 5.35
C ILE A 149 -29.34 8.47 6.68
N SER A 150 -30.38 8.41 7.52
CA SER A 150 -30.36 9.02 8.86
C SER A 150 -29.26 8.41 9.74
N PRO A 151 -28.28 9.21 10.20
CA PRO A 151 -27.21 8.73 11.08
C PRO A 151 -27.75 8.13 12.39
N GLN A 152 -28.82 8.72 12.93
CA GLN A 152 -29.47 8.26 14.16
C GLN A 152 -30.04 6.83 14.00
N LYS A 153 -30.63 6.51 12.84
CA LYS A 153 -31.15 5.16 12.58
C LYS A 153 -30.03 4.12 12.45
N VAL A 154 -28.91 4.52 11.85
CA VAL A 154 -27.73 3.65 11.75
C VAL A 154 -27.13 3.38 13.12
N GLU A 155 -26.94 4.42 13.92
CA GLU A 155 -26.42 4.31 15.28
C GLU A 155 -27.34 3.48 16.18
N ALA A 156 -28.67 3.68 16.09
CA ALA A 156 -29.64 2.88 16.80
C ALA A 156 -29.58 1.40 16.42
N LEU A 157 -29.40 1.07 15.13
CA LEU A 157 -29.20 -0.32 14.70
C LEU A 157 -27.91 -0.90 15.30
N GLN A 158 -26.81 -0.14 15.30
CA GLN A 158 -25.52 -0.60 15.84
C GLN A 158 -25.55 -0.82 17.35
N GLN A 159 -26.21 0.06 18.10
CA GLN A 159 -26.28 -0.01 19.57
C GLN A 159 -27.30 -1.04 20.05
N ASN A 160 -28.48 -1.09 19.43
CA ASN A 160 -29.57 -1.94 19.90
C ASN A 160 -29.51 -3.36 19.34
N ASN A 161 -28.84 -3.59 18.21
CA ASN A 161 -28.79 -4.88 17.54
C ASN A 161 -27.38 -5.28 17.06
N PRO A 162 -26.34 -5.22 17.93
CA PRO A 162 -24.97 -5.57 17.54
C PRO A 162 -24.84 -7.02 17.08
N GLU A 163 -25.52 -7.96 17.75
CA GLU A 163 -25.50 -9.38 17.39
C GLU A 163 -26.09 -9.66 16.01
N LEU A 164 -27.09 -8.88 15.60
CA LEU A 164 -27.71 -8.99 14.28
C LEU A 164 -26.71 -8.60 13.19
N ILE A 165 -25.98 -7.49 13.38
CA ILE A 165 -24.92 -7.06 12.45
C ILE A 165 -23.81 -8.10 12.38
N GLU A 166 -23.35 -8.62 13.52
CA GLU A 166 -22.33 -9.66 13.54
C GLU A 166 -22.82 -10.96 12.89
N GLY A 167 -24.09 -11.33 13.06
CA GLY A 167 -24.74 -12.43 12.35
C GLY A 167 -24.74 -12.24 10.83
N MET A 168 -25.09 -11.04 10.36
CA MET A 168 -25.06 -10.67 8.94
C MET A 168 -23.63 -10.76 8.37
N LYS A 169 -22.63 -10.24 9.11
CA LYS A 169 -21.21 -10.34 8.73
C LYS A 169 -20.75 -11.79 8.64
N ARG A 170 -21.10 -12.64 9.61
CA ARG A 170 -20.76 -14.08 9.60
C ARG A 170 -21.34 -14.79 8.39
N ASN A 171 -22.63 -14.62 8.13
CA ASN A 171 -23.29 -15.23 6.97
C ASN A 171 -22.64 -14.78 5.65
N LEU A 172 -22.43 -13.47 5.46
CA LEU A 172 -21.75 -12.98 4.26
C LEU A 172 -20.31 -13.50 4.16
N ARG A 173 -19.59 -13.60 5.28
CA ARG A 173 -18.23 -14.14 5.30
C ARG A 173 -18.20 -15.58 4.82
N GLU A 174 -19.14 -16.42 5.24
CA GLU A 174 -19.26 -17.81 4.79
C GLU A 174 -19.51 -17.87 3.28
N ILE A 175 -20.53 -17.17 2.77
CA ILE A 175 -20.86 -17.10 1.34
C ILE A 175 -19.66 -16.65 0.50
N ILE A 176 -18.95 -15.62 0.94
CA ILE A 176 -17.79 -15.08 0.22
C ILE A 176 -16.61 -16.05 0.30
N THR A 177 -16.39 -16.72 1.43
CA THR A 177 -15.30 -17.69 1.60
C THR A 177 -15.49 -18.89 0.66
N GLU A 178 -16.70 -19.45 0.59
CA GLU A 178 -17.03 -20.51 -0.36
C GLU A 178 -16.78 -20.05 -1.81
N LYS A 179 -17.21 -18.83 -2.16
CA LYS A 179 -16.99 -18.26 -3.48
C LYS A 179 -15.50 -18.07 -3.81
N ILE A 180 -14.66 -17.70 -2.83
CA ILE A 180 -13.21 -17.57 -3.00
C ILE A 180 -12.57 -18.94 -3.23
N LEU A 181 -12.85 -19.92 -2.36
CA LEU A 181 -12.24 -21.25 -2.42
C LEU A 181 -12.69 -22.05 -3.65
N GLY A 182 -13.91 -21.81 -4.14
CA GLY A 182 -14.43 -22.41 -5.37
C GLY A 182 -13.98 -21.73 -6.68
N ALA A 183 -13.23 -20.62 -6.61
CA ALA A 183 -12.82 -19.88 -7.80
C ALA A 183 -11.59 -20.53 -8.46
N THR A 184 -11.80 -21.23 -9.58
CA THR A 184 -10.74 -21.89 -10.36
C THR A 184 -9.80 -20.92 -11.07
N SER A 185 -10.18 -19.65 -11.21
CA SER A 185 -9.35 -18.60 -11.79
C SER A 185 -8.30 -18.04 -10.82
N LEU A 186 -8.33 -18.44 -9.54
CA LEU A 186 -7.41 -17.96 -8.52
C LEU A 186 -6.40 -19.04 -8.14
N SER A 187 -5.15 -18.64 -7.92
CA SER A 187 -4.16 -19.53 -7.31
C SER A 187 -4.53 -19.81 -5.84
N GLU A 188 -4.07 -20.93 -5.27
CA GLU A 188 -4.29 -21.24 -3.85
C GLU A 188 -3.76 -20.15 -2.92
N GLU A 189 -2.62 -19.54 -3.26
CA GLU A 189 -2.04 -18.44 -2.50
C GLU A 189 -2.95 -17.20 -2.50
N ASP A 190 -3.53 -16.87 -3.66
CA ASP A 190 -4.48 -15.77 -3.81
C ASP A 190 -5.77 -16.02 -3.04
N GLN A 191 -6.30 -17.25 -3.12
CA GLN A 191 -7.49 -17.64 -2.37
C GLN A 191 -7.26 -17.43 -0.86
N GLN A 192 -6.16 -17.95 -0.34
CA GLN A 192 -5.82 -17.78 1.08
C GLN A 192 -5.61 -16.31 1.45
N ALA A 193 -4.94 -15.52 0.60
CA ALA A 193 -4.74 -14.09 0.85
C ALA A 193 -6.08 -13.34 0.99
N ARG A 194 -7.04 -13.60 0.09
CA ARG A 194 -8.38 -13.00 0.12
C ARG A 194 -9.18 -13.45 1.34
N VAL A 195 -9.17 -14.74 1.67
CA VAL A 195 -9.84 -15.28 2.88
C VAL A 195 -9.27 -14.64 4.15
N ARG A 196 -7.95 -14.47 4.23
CA ARG A 196 -7.29 -13.78 5.37
C ARG A 196 -7.65 -12.30 5.46
N ALA A 197 -7.87 -11.64 4.32
CA ALA A 197 -8.19 -10.21 4.28
C ALA A 197 -9.67 -9.93 4.57
N LEU A 198 -10.57 -10.84 4.17
CA LEU A 198 -12.03 -10.69 4.20
C LEU A 198 -12.60 -10.14 5.52
N PRO A 199 -12.25 -10.66 6.72
CA PRO A 199 -12.79 -10.13 7.98
C PRO A 199 -12.52 -8.64 8.14
N ARG A 200 -11.28 -8.21 7.87
CA ARG A 200 -10.88 -6.80 7.96
C ARG A 200 -11.62 -5.92 6.96
N PHE A 201 -11.97 -6.44 5.78
CA PHE A 201 -12.76 -5.68 4.82
C PHE A 201 -14.21 -5.52 5.29
N LEU A 202 -14.84 -6.59 5.76
CA LEU A 202 -16.21 -6.54 6.28
C LEU A 202 -16.35 -5.57 7.47
N ASP A 203 -15.36 -5.56 8.37
CA ASP A 203 -15.34 -4.64 9.52
C ASP A 203 -15.12 -3.17 9.12
N ARG A 204 -14.61 -2.91 7.91
CA ARG A 204 -14.35 -1.57 7.39
C ARG A 204 -15.44 -1.06 6.44
N VAL A 205 -16.45 -1.88 6.13
CA VAL A 205 -17.63 -1.43 5.38
C VAL A 205 -18.35 -0.35 6.19
N ASP A 206 -18.77 0.71 5.50
CA ASP A 206 -19.50 1.83 6.12
C ASP A 206 -20.78 1.34 6.81
N PRO A 207 -21.05 1.76 8.06
CA PRO A 207 -22.28 1.42 8.79
C PRO A 207 -23.57 1.69 8.01
N ARG A 208 -23.60 2.73 7.17
CA ARG A 208 -24.77 3.06 6.33
C ARG A 208 -25.01 2.01 5.26
N ILE A 209 -23.95 1.39 4.72
CA ILE A 209 -24.05 0.28 3.77
C ILE A 209 -24.63 -0.95 4.47
N TRP A 210 -24.18 -1.26 5.69
CA TRP A 210 -24.77 -2.31 6.52
C TRP A 210 -26.25 -2.04 6.84
N PHE A 211 -26.62 -0.78 7.07
CA PHE A 211 -28.00 -0.40 7.29
C PHE A 211 -28.87 -0.63 6.04
N ILE A 212 -28.39 -0.31 4.84
CA ILE A 212 -29.12 -0.64 3.59
C ILE A 212 -29.29 -2.15 3.45
N PHE A 213 -28.21 -2.91 3.69
CA PHE A 213 -28.27 -4.37 3.67
C PHE A 213 -29.34 -4.91 4.61
N TYR A 214 -29.38 -4.39 5.84
CA TYR A 214 -30.40 -4.72 6.83
C TYR A 214 -31.82 -4.42 6.32
N VAL A 215 -32.08 -3.21 5.84
CA VAL A 215 -33.42 -2.80 5.37
C VAL A 215 -33.91 -3.70 4.23
N ILE A 216 -33.06 -3.97 3.23
CA ILE A 216 -33.46 -4.76 2.06
C ILE A 216 -33.55 -6.25 2.41
N SER A 217 -32.71 -6.75 3.32
CA SER A 217 -32.74 -8.17 3.72
C SER A 217 -33.99 -8.56 4.51
N HIS A 218 -34.69 -7.58 5.10
CA HIS A 218 -35.98 -7.79 5.77
C HIS A 218 -37.19 -7.66 4.83
N THR A 219 -36.95 -7.74 3.52
CA THR A 219 -38.00 -7.79 2.49
C THR A 219 -37.91 -9.07 1.67
N GLY A 220 -38.80 -9.24 0.68
CA GLY A 220 -38.73 -10.33 -0.29
C GLY A 220 -37.44 -10.36 -1.15
N PHE A 221 -36.52 -9.39 -0.99
CA PHE A 221 -35.26 -9.31 -1.72
C PHE A 221 -34.05 -9.91 -0.97
N LYS A 222 -34.24 -10.58 0.18
CA LYS A 222 -33.16 -11.12 1.03
C LYS A 222 -32.05 -11.83 0.26
N SER A 223 -32.36 -12.91 -0.44
CA SER A 223 -31.35 -13.71 -1.16
C SER A 223 -30.72 -12.94 -2.33
N ALA A 224 -31.42 -11.96 -2.89
CA ALA A 224 -30.89 -11.11 -3.96
C ALA A 224 -29.85 -10.14 -3.40
N ILE A 225 -30.15 -9.46 -2.29
CA ILE A 225 -29.22 -8.51 -1.68
C ILE A 225 -27.99 -9.20 -1.07
N GLU A 226 -28.15 -10.39 -0.49
CA GLU A 226 -27.04 -11.24 -0.01
C GLU A 226 -26.06 -11.57 -1.14
N ARG A 227 -26.57 -12.03 -2.29
CA ARG A 227 -25.72 -12.33 -3.47
C ARG A 227 -25.06 -11.09 -4.04
N THR A 228 -25.77 -9.96 -4.10
CA THR A 228 -25.23 -8.68 -4.57
C THR A 228 -24.09 -8.22 -3.66
N PHE A 229 -24.29 -8.18 -2.35
CA PHE A 229 -23.26 -7.80 -1.38
C PHE A 229 -22.05 -8.73 -1.42
N ALA A 230 -22.27 -10.05 -1.43
CA ALA A 230 -21.20 -11.01 -1.52
C ALA A 230 -20.38 -10.82 -2.80
N SER A 231 -21.04 -10.57 -3.93
CA SER A 231 -20.36 -10.32 -5.20
C SER A 231 -19.59 -9.00 -5.20
N MET A 232 -20.14 -7.93 -4.62
CA MET A 232 -19.45 -6.65 -4.49
C MET A 232 -18.16 -6.77 -3.68
N ILE A 233 -18.20 -7.41 -2.51
CA ILE A 233 -17.02 -7.62 -1.66
C ILE A 233 -16.02 -8.56 -2.34
N PHE A 234 -16.50 -9.65 -2.93
CA PHE A 234 -15.65 -10.59 -3.68
C PHE A 234 -14.89 -9.91 -4.81
N SER A 235 -15.58 -9.09 -5.62
CA SER A 235 -14.96 -8.31 -6.68
C SER A 235 -13.95 -7.31 -6.11
N TYR A 236 -14.31 -6.59 -5.05
CA TYR A 236 -13.40 -5.62 -4.43
C TYR A 236 -12.13 -6.24 -3.83
N LEU A 237 -12.23 -7.47 -3.31
CA LEU A 237 -11.07 -8.21 -2.81
C LEU A 237 -10.06 -8.55 -3.92
N HIS A 238 -10.43 -8.48 -5.20
CA HIS A 238 -9.47 -8.64 -6.30
C HIS A 238 -8.33 -7.63 -6.21
N HIS A 239 -8.62 -6.39 -5.81
CA HIS A 239 -7.60 -5.34 -5.63
C HIS A 239 -6.54 -5.67 -4.57
N THR A 240 -6.75 -6.66 -3.70
CA THR A 240 -5.73 -7.06 -2.70
C THR A 240 -4.49 -7.69 -3.33
N GLN A 241 -4.61 -8.26 -4.53
CA GLN A 241 -3.47 -8.81 -5.29
C GLN A 241 -2.46 -7.73 -5.67
N ILE A 242 -2.93 -6.50 -5.91
CA ILE A 242 -2.09 -5.35 -6.26
C ILE A 242 -1.04 -5.12 -5.17
N ALA A 243 -1.40 -5.27 -3.89
CA ALA A 243 -0.46 -5.08 -2.78
C ALA A 243 0.68 -6.12 -2.81
N THR A 244 0.36 -7.38 -3.10
CA THR A 244 1.32 -8.48 -3.22
C THR A 244 2.26 -8.27 -4.41
N HIS A 245 1.71 -8.05 -5.61
CA HIS A 245 2.51 -7.85 -6.81
C HIS A 245 3.37 -6.58 -6.74
N LEU A 246 2.83 -5.49 -6.18
CA LEU A 246 3.58 -4.27 -5.97
C LEU A 246 4.72 -4.48 -4.97
N SER A 247 4.52 -5.27 -3.91
CA SER A 247 5.58 -5.60 -2.96
C SER A 247 6.70 -6.43 -3.60
N ASN A 248 6.36 -7.41 -4.44
CA ASN A 248 7.34 -8.21 -5.16
C ASN A 248 8.16 -7.35 -6.12
N LEU A 249 7.48 -6.51 -6.92
CA LEU A 249 8.13 -5.58 -7.83
C LEU A 249 9.04 -4.59 -7.09
N LEU A 250 8.57 -4.05 -5.96
CA LEU A 250 9.35 -3.16 -5.10
C LEU A 250 10.63 -3.85 -4.59
N MET A 251 10.56 -5.12 -4.18
CA MET A 251 11.73 -5.86 -3.72
C MET A 251 12.74 -6.08 -4.83
N GLU A 252 12.30 -6.42 -6.05
CA GLU A 252 13.18 -6.55 -7.21
C GLU A 252 13.91 -5.25 -7.52
N PHE A 253 13.20 -4.12 -7.53
CA PHE A 253 13.84 -2.82 -7.76
C PHE A 253 14.79 -2.42 -6.63
N ILE A 254 14.49 -2.74 -5.38
CA ILE A 254 15.39 -2.50 -4.25
C ILE A 254 16.66 -3.35 -4.37
N GLN A 255 16.53 -4.63 -4.72
CA GLN A 255 17.68 -5.51 -4.93
C GLN A 255 18.59 -4.97 -6.05
N ASN A 256 18.00 -4.54 -7.16
CA ASN A 256 18.73 -3.96 -8.28
C ASN A 256 19.40 -2.63 -7.92
N ALA A 257 18.68 -1.76 -7.21
CA ALA A 257 19.21 -0.48 -6.74
C ALA A 257 20.39 -0.68 -5.78
N GLU A 258 20.28 -1.60 -4.81
CA GLU A 258 21.35 -1.92 -3.85
C GLU A 258 22.56 -2.56 -4.55
N LYS A 259 22.33 -3.51 -5.47
CA LYS A 259 23.42 -4.11 -6.27
C LYS A 259 24.19 -3.06 -7.06
N ALA A 260 23.49 -2.22 -7.83
CA ALA A 260 24.13 -1.17 -8.62
C ALA A 260 24.87 -0.15 -7.74
N HIS A 261 24.29 0.18 -6.57
CA HIS A 261 24.90 1.05 -5.59
C HIS A 261 26.24 0.49 -5.06
N PHE A 262 26.24 -0.77 -4.65
CA PHE A 262 27.42 -1.43 -4.12
C PHE A 262 28.48 -1.69 -5.18
N GLU A 263 28.10 -2.10 -6.39
CA GLU A 263 29.04 -2.25 -7.51
C GLU A 263 29.81 -0.94 -7.75
N ARG A 264 29.09 0.19 -7.78
CA ARG A 264 29.73 1.50 -7.94
C ARG A 264 30.69 1.82 -6.79
N LEU A 265 30.31 1.56 -5.55
CA LEU A 265 31.17 1.82 -4.39
C LEU A 265 32.43 0.94 -4.42
N ILE A 266 32.29 -0.34 -4.73
CA ILE A 266 33.39 -1.31 -4.79
C ILE A 266 34.40 -0.90 -5.87
N VAL A 267 33.93 -0.64 -7.08
CA VAL A 267 34.80 -0.29 -8.22
C VAL A 267 35.45 1.08 -8.02
N ARG A 268 34.67 2.09 -7.59
CA ARG A 268 35.19 3.47 -7.39
C ARG A 268 36.27 3.53 -6.31
N HIS A 269 36.19 2.66 -5.30
CA HIS A 269 37.14 2.61 -4.19
C HIS A 269 38.19 1.49 -4.33
N GLY A 270 38.27 0.82 -5.48
CA GLY A 270 39.28 -0.20 -5.76
C GLY A 270 39.21 -1.43 -4.84
N LEU A 271 38.03 -1.75 -4.32
CA LEU A 271 37.84 -2.90 -3.42
C LEU A 271 37.84 -4.24 -4.17
N ALA A 272 37.38 -4.23 -5.43
CA ALA A 272 37.46 -5.35 -6.36
C ALA A 272 37.26 -4.84 -7.80
N ASP A 273 37.75 -5.61 -8.77
CA ASP A 273 37.49 -5.37 -10.20
C ASP A 273 36.02 -5.63 -10.54
N ARG A 274 35.53 -4.98 -11.61
CA ARG A 274 34.13 -5.06 -12.03
C ARG A 274 33.62 -6.49 -12.21
N GLY A 275 34.45 -7.40 -12.75
CA GLY A 275 34.11 -8.81 -12.93
C GLY A 275 34.07 -9.64 -11.65
N ALA A 276 34.65 -9.14 -10.55
CA ALA A 276 34.74 -9.84 -9.26
C ALA A 276 33.76 -9.31 -8.21
N VAL A 277 32.98 -8.27 -8.53
CA VAL A 277 32.03 -7.61 -7.61
C VAL A 277 31.02 -8.60 -7.01
N ASP A 278 30.41 -9.44 -7.83
CA ASP A 278 29.38 -10.39 -7.35
C ASP A 278 29.99 -11.41 -6.36
N THR A 279 31.20 -11.92 -6.64
CA THR A 279 31.94 -12.80 -5.72
C THR A 279 32.33 -12.09 -4.44
N PHE A 280 32.79 -10.83 -4.55
CA PHE A 280 33.16 -10.00 -3.40
C PHE A 280 31.98 -9.77 -2.45
N LEU A 281 30.79 -9.49 -2.99
CA LEU A 281 29.57 -9.23 -2.21
C LEU A 281 28.95 -10.46 -1.55
N ARG A 282 29.31 -11.67 -1.99
CA ARG A 282 28.87 -12.93 -1.35
C ARG A 282 29.48 -13.12 0.05
N ASP A 283 30.64 -12.54 0.30
CA ASP A 283 31.26 -12.53 1.63
C ASP A 283 30.56 -11.50 2.56
N PRO A 284 29.96 -11.95 3.68
CA PRO A 284 29.31 -11.05 4.63
C PRO A 284 30.21 -9.96 5.20
N GLU A 285 31.50 -10.22 5.41
CA GLU A 285 32.44 -9.22 5.95
C GLU A 285 32.76 -8.16 4.92
N ASN A 286 32.89 -8.54 3.65
CA ASN A 286 33.06 -7.59 2.56
C ASN A 286 31.80 -6.73 2.37
N ARG A 287 30.60 -7.32 2.47
CA ARG A 287 29.36 -6.55 2.45
C ARG A 287 29.29 -5.52 3.58
N LYS A 288 29.70 -5.89 4.81
CA LYS A 288 29.78 -4.94 5.93
C LYS A 288 30.74 -3.78 5.64
N LYS A 289 31.90 -4.04 5.02
CA LYS A 289 32.85 -2.99 4.61
C LYS A 289 32.22 -2.00 3.63
N VAL A 290 31.47 -2.49 2.64
CA VAL A 290 30.80 -1.64 1.64
C VAL A 290 29.69 -0.81 2.30
N ILE A 291 28.90 -1.39 3.21
CA ILE A 291 27.88 -0.66 3.97
C ILE A 291 28.52 0.46 4.82
N ALA A 292 29.60 0.16 5.53
CA ALA A 292 30.32 1.16 6.32
C ALA A 292 30.91 2.27 5.44
N LEU A 293 31.38 1.94 4.24
CA LEU A 293 31.86 2.91 3.26
C LEU A 293 30.73 3.82 2.75
N ALA A 294 29.55 3.26 2.46
CA ALA A 294 28.36 4.03 2.08
C ALA A 294 27.97 5.04 3.17
N GLN A 295 27.97 4.61 4.44
CA GLN A 295 27.71 5.49 5.59
C GLN A 295 28.78 6.58 5.72
N LYS A 296 30.07 6.23 5.66
CA LYS A 296 31.19 7.18 5.78
C LYS A 296 31.16 8.23 4.67
N THR A 297 30.73 7.85 3.47
CA THR A 297 30.66 8.76 2.31
C THR A 297 29.29 9.45 2.17
N MET A 298 28.36 9.22 3.10
CA MET A 298 26.98 9.74 3.07
C MET A 298 26.22 9.40 1.79
N GLN A 299 26.58 8.30 1.13
CA GLN A 299 25.93 7.82 -0.07
C GLN A 299 24.88 6.79 0.32
N MET A 300 23.64 7.25 0.50
CA MET A 300 22.53 6.42 0.96
C MET A 300 21.61 6.05 -0.21
N LEU A 301 21.02 4.86 -0.14
CA LEU A 301 19.83 4.50 -0.89
C LEU A 301 18.63 5.27 -0.32
N GLU A 302 17.73 5.70 -1.19
CA GLU A 302 16.49 6.37 -0.80
C GLU A 302 15.28 5.59 -1.29
N LEU A 303 14.29 5.44 -0.42
CA LEU A 303 13.00 4.86 -0.73
C LEU A 303 11.91 5.78 -0.16
N SER A 304 11.00 6.23 -1.01
CA SER A 304 9.89 7.06 -0.56
C SER A 304 8.55 6.56 -1.07
N TRP A 305 7.52 6.63 -0.23
CA TRP A 305 6.11 6.58 -0.63
C TRP A 305 5.53 7.98 -0.50
N THR A 306 5.11 8.59 -1.60
CA THR A 306 4.41 9.87 -1.62
C THR A 306 2.95 9.64 -1.97
N MET A 307 2.03 10.20 -1.18
CA MET A 307 0.60 10.06 -1.36
C MET A 307 -0.01 11.40 -1.77
N ASN A 308 -0.76 11.40 -2.87
CA ASN A 308 -1.39 12.59 -3.45
C ASN A 308 -0.38 13.75 -3.67
N PRO A 309 0.69 13.53 -4.46
CA PRO A 309 1.78 14.51 -4.64
C PRO A 309 1.34 15.85 -5.27
N GLU A 310 0.14 15.94 -5.84
CA GLU A 310 -0.39 17.16 -6.46
C GLU A 310 -1.27 17.93 -5.48
N ARG A 311 -0.96 19.22 -5.26
CA ARG A 311 -1.72 20.11 -4.36
C ARG A 311 -3.12 20.48 -4.88
N ASN A 312 -3.41 20.25 -6.16
CA ASN A 312 -4.53 20.87 -6.89
C ASN A 312 -5.57 19.90 -7.48
N THR A 313 -5.50 18.59 -7.21
CA THR A 313 -6.55 17.68 -7.69
C THR A 313 -7.79 17.79 -6.81
N ILE A 314 -8.67 18.71 -7.19
CA ILE A 314 -10.09 18.68 -6.85
C ILE A 314 -10.66 17.44 -7.56
N GLY A 315 -10.65 16.32 -6.85
CA GLY A 315 -11.05 15.02 -7.37
C GLY A 315 -10.32 13.92 -6.61
N GLN A 316 -11.09 12.96 -6.09
CA GLN A 316 -10.64 11.87 -5.21
C GLN A 316 -9.69 10.87 -5.91
N GLN A 317 -8.52 11.29 -6.35
CA GLN A 317 -7.52 10.39 -6.91
C GLN A 317 -6.62 9.88 -5.79
N TYR A 318 -6.65 8.57 -5.56
CA TYR A 318 -5.85 7.91 -4.54
C TYR A 318 -4.50 7.52 -5.13
N ARG A 319 -3.65 8.54 -5.34
CA ARG A 319 -2.36 8.36 -6.01
C ARG A 319 -1.26 8.00 -5.03
N ILE A 320 -0.54 6.92 -5.32
CA ILE A 320 0.65 6.47 -4.61
C ILE A 320 1.83 6.54 -5.59
N LEU A 321 2.87 7.28 -5.19
CA LEU A 321 4.13 7.37 -5.90
C LEU A 321 5.22 6.71 -5.05
N ILE A 322 5.80 5.62 -5.55
CA ILE A 322 6.94 4.96 -4.92
C ILE A 322 8.19 5.33 -5.70
N SER A 323 9.21 5.86 -5.04
CA SER A 323 10.49 6.18 -5.67
C SER A 323 11.63 5.48 -4.95
N ILE A 324 12.50 4.81 -5.71
CA ILE A 324 13.69 4.12 -5.23
C ILE A 324 14.88 4.74 -5.95
N SER A 325 15.85 5.23 -5.20
CA SER A 325 17.00 5.93 -5.78
C SER A 325 18.31 5.37 -5.25
N ASN A 326 19.25 5.11 -6.16
CA ASN A 326 20.62 4.73 -5.84
C ASN A 326 21.63 5.67 -6.52
N TYR A 327 22.82 5.80 -5.93
CA TYR A 327 23.92 6.52 -6.58
C TYR A 327 24.44 5.75 -7.80
N GLY A 328 24.79 6.50 -8.84
CA GLY A 328 25.21 5.99 -10.14
C GLY A 328 24.23 6.43 -11.23
N LEU A 329 24.76 6.88 -12.37
CA LEU A 329 23.97 7.27 -13.52
C LEU A 329 23.92 6.13 -14.52
N ILE A 330 22.73 5.79 -14.98
CA ILE A 330 22.55 5.00 -16.21
C ILE A 330 22.80 5.90 -17.42
N ASP A 331 23.42 5.35 -18.45
CA ASP A 331 23.56 6.01 -19.73
C ASP A 331 22.25 5.91 -20.55
N GLU A 332 22.19 6.69 -21.63
CA GLU A 332 20.99 6.74 -22.49
C GLU A 332 20.68 5.39 -23.14
N ARG A 333 21.72 4.63 -23.51
CA ARG A 333 21.57 3.31 -24.13
C ARG A 333 20.90 2.31 -23.17
N LEU A 334 21.40 2.23 -21.95
CA LEU A 334 20.84 1.37 -20.90
C LEU A 334 19.43 1.84 -20.51
N SER A 335 19.20 3.15 -20.43
CA SER A 335 17.86 3.70 -20.20
C SER A 335 16.86 3.28 -21.27
N GLN A 336 17.24 3.34 -22.55
CA GLN A 336 16.39 2.89 -23.67
C GLN A 336 16.16 1.37 -23.64
N GLN A 337 17.19 0.58 -23.31
CA GLN A 337 17.06 -0.88 -23.17
C GLN A 337 16.10 -1.27 -22.06
N LEU A 338 16.21 -0.64 -20.88
CA LEU A 338 15.30 -0.87 -19.76
C LEU A 338 13.86 -0.47 -20.12
N ALA A 339 13.67 0.68 -20.77
CA ALA A 339 12.36 1.15 -21.21
C ALA A 339 11.68 0.18 -22.19
N ARG A 340 12.44 -0.46 -23.09
CA ARG A 340 11.91 -1.49 -23.99
C ARG A 340 11.53 -2.75 -23.23
N LYS A 341 12.38 -3.24 -22.32
CA LYS A 341 12.11 -4.45 -21.53
C LYS A 341 10.92 -4.31 -20.59
N MET A 342 10.64 -3.11 -20.06
CA MET A 342 9.45 -2.85 -19.22
C MET A 342 8.12 -2.98 -19.98
N LYS A 343 8.12 -2.98 -21.32
CA LYS A 343 6.91 -3.03 -22.16
C LYS A 343 6.71 -4.39 -22.85
N THR A 344 7.33 -5.45 -22.33
CA THR A 344 7.26 -6.79 -22.93
C THR A 344 5.85 -7.37 -22.74
N ASN A 345 5.26 -7.93 -23.81
CA ASN A 345 3.94 -8.56 -23.77
C ASN A 345 4.00 -9.86 -22.94
N THR A 346 3.09 -9.99 -21.98
CA THR A 346 2.95 -11.11 -21.03
C THR A 346 1.92 -12.16 -21.45
N ASP A 347 1.26 -11.98 -22.60
CA ASP A 347 0.23 -12.90 -23.09
C ASP A 347 0.71 -14.36 -23.14
N GLY A 348 0.08 -15.23 -22.34
CA GLY A 348 0.35 -16.67 -22.30
C GLY A 348 1.49 -17.11 -21.36
N ILE A 349 2.18 -16.18 -20.69
CA ILE A 349 3.29 -16.50 -19.76
C ILE A 349 2.77 -16.45 -18.32
N THR A 350 2.78 -17.59 -17.63
CA THR A 350 2.49 -17.62 -16.19
C THR A 350 3.75 -17.26 -15.40
N LEU A 351 3.60 -16.59 -14.25
CA LEU A 351 4.71 -16.35 -13.33
C LEU A 351 5.39 -17.68 -12.93
N ALA A 352 4.61 -18.74 -12.74
CA ALA A 352 5.09 -20.08 -12.38
C ALA A 352 5.97 -20.73 -13.47
N SER A 353 5.61 -20.58 -14.76
CA SER A 353 6.43 -21.12 -15.86
C SER A 353 7.82 -20.49 -15.94
N PHE A 354 7.99 -19.27 -15.41
CA PHE A 354 9.28 -18.58 -15.39
C PHE A 354 10.15 -18.98 -14.19
N TYR A 355 9.54 -19.33 -13.05
CA TYR A 355 10.25 -19.94 -11.91
C TYR A 355 10.78 -21.35 -12.23
N GLY A 356 10.19 -22.03 -13.22
CA GLY A 356 10.58 -23.38 -13.66
C GLY A 356 11.54 -23.42 -14.85
N SER A 357 11.85 -22.29 -15.49
CA SER A 357 12.82 -22.23 -16.59
C SER A 357 14.21 -21.89 -16.02
N ASP A 358 15.06 -22.92 -15.93
CA ASP A 358 16.50 -22.81 -15.65
C ASP A 358 17.24 -22.07 -16.79
N GLU A 359 17.05 -20.75 -16.93
CA GLU A 359 17.87 -19.94 -17.83
C GLU A 359 18.98 -19.18 -17.09
N GLU A 360 20.18 -19.73 -17.29
CA GLU A 360 21.54 -19.15 -17.21
C GLU A 360 22.03 -18.58 -15.86
N ASP A 361 22.79 -19.45 -15.19
CA ASP A 361 23.94 -19.16 -14.31
C ASP A 361 24.27 -17.68 -14.03
N GLY A 362 23.95 -17.26 -12.80
CA GLY A 362 24.81 -16.34 -12.04
C GLY A 362 24.55 -14.84 -12.19
N LYS A 363 23.68 -14.37 -13.10
CA LYS A 363 23.34 -12.94 -13.19
C LYS A 363 22.14 -12.58 -12.31
N LEU A 364 22.42 -12.27 -11.04
CA LEU A 364 21.47 -11.58 -10.15
C LEU A 364 20.93 -10.30 -10.84
N GLY A 365 19.62 -10.25 -11.12
CA GLY A 365 18.83 -8.99 -11.15
C GLY A 365 18.27 -8.47 -12.49
N ALA A 366 18.57 -9.04 -13.66
CA ALA A 366 18.35 -8.31 -14.93
C ALA A 366 17.04 -8.59 -15.71
N GLY A 367 16.21 -9.57 -15.30
CA GLY A 367 15.03 -10.00 -16.08
C GLY A 367 13.70 -10.05 -15.32
N LEU A 368 13.70 -10.62 -14.11
CA LEU A 368 12.50 -10.96 -13.34
C LEU A 368 11.64 -9.74 -12.94
N GLY A 369 12.27 -8.68 -12.40
CA GLY A 369 11.55 -7.47 -12.02
C GLY A 369 10.83 -6.75 -13.17
N LEU A 370 11.27 -6.94 -14.41
CA LEU A 370 10.67 -6.31 -15.58
C LEU A 370 9.40 -7.06 -16.04
N LEU A 371 9.32 -8.38 -15.79
CA LEU A 371 8.12 -9.18 -16.02
C LEU A 371 7.03 -8.88 -14.98
N TYR A 372 7.42 -8.70 -13.71
CA TYR A 372 6.49 -8.27 -12.66
C TYR A 372 5.84 -6.91 -12.98
N ASN A 373 6.58 -6.02 -13.63
CA ASN A 373 6.04 -4.75 -14.10
C ASN A 373 4.92 -4.94 -15.12
N SER A 374 5.13 -5.76 -16.16
CA SER A 374 4.11 -6.05 -17.17
C SER A 374 2.86 -6.69 -16.56
N TYR A 375 3.04 -7.67 -15.67
CA TYR A 375 1.93 -8.34 -15.01
C TYR A 375 1.11 -7.39 -14.11
N LEU A 376 1.80 -6.51 -13.35
CA LEU A 376 1.14 -5.51 -12.54
C LEU A 376 0.40 -4.47 -13.40
N GLU A 377 0.95 -4.10 -14.56
CA GLU A 377 0.30 -3.21 -15.52
C GLU A 377 -0.99 -3.82 -16.06
N ASP A 378 -0.99 -5.11 -16.42
CA ASP A 378 -2.18 -5.81 -16.91
C ASP A 378 -3.29 -5.90 -15.85
N ILE A 379 -2.95 -6.27 -14.61
CA ILE A 379 -3.91 -6.27 -13.49
C ILE A 379 -4.47 -4.86 -13.27
N CYS A 380 -3.61 -3.83 -13.24
CA CYS A 380 -4.06 -2.46 -13.05
C CYS A 380 -5.00 -2.02 -14.20
N ARG A 381 -4.70 -2.40 -15.45
CA ARG A 381 -5.52 -2.09 -16.62
C ARG A 381 -6.90 -2.75 -16.53
N GLN A 382 -6.98 -4.01 -16.12
CA GLN A 382 -8.25 -4.74 -15.93
C GLN A 382 -9.14 -4.07 -14.86
N GLU A 383 -8.51 -3.52 -13.83
CA GLU A 383 -9.19 -2.85 -12.71
C GLU A 383 -9.40 -1.34 -12.93
N GLY A 384 -9.05 -0.80 -14.10
CA GLY A 384 -9.19 0.63 -14.41
C GLY A 384 -8.25 1.55 -13.61
N ILE A 385 -7.17 1.01 -13.06
CA ILE A 385 -6.16 1.70 -12.27
C ILE A 385 -5.08 2.23 -13.20
N GLN A 386 -4.77 3.52 -13.07
CA GLN A 386 -3.67 4.11 -13.85
C GLN A 386 -2.34 3.71 -13.22
N TYR A 387 -1.51 3.01 -13.98
CA TYR A 387 -0.20 2.54 -13.54
C TYR A 387 0.89 2.99 -14.51
N ARG A 388 2.02 3.47 -13.99
CA ARG A 388 3.23 3.79 -14.75
C ARG A 388 4.47 3.45 -13.95
N CYS A 389 5.47 2.85 -14.59
CA CYS A 389 6.79 2.64 -14.02
C CYS A 389 7.85 3.21 -14.95
N ASN A 390 8.75 4.03 -14.41
CA ASN A 390 9.80 4.69 -15.16
C ASN A 390 11.13 4.58 -14.42
N ILE A 391 12.21 4.35 -15.17
CA ILE A 391 13.59 4.41 -14.68
C ILE A 391 14.26 5.58 -15.39
N TYR A 392 14.86 6.50 -14.63
CA TYR A 392 15.50 7.69 -15.20
C TYR A 392 16.71 8.14 -14.37
N PRO A 393 17.74 8.72 -15.01
CA PRO A 393 18.84 9.36 -14.30
C PRO A 393 18.42 10.72 -13.73
N GLU A 394 18.98 11.08 -12.57
CA GLU A 394 18.93 12.39 -11.92
C GLU A 394 20.35 12.98 -11.88
N PRO A 395 20.85 13.60 -12.98
CA PRO A 395 22.24 14.04 -13.08
C PRO A 395 22.69 14.97 -11.96
N LYS A 396 21.82 15.92 -11.55
CA LYS A 396 22.11 16.88 -10.47
C LYS A 396 22.37 16.22 -9.11
N ARG A 397 21.87 15.01 -8.90
CA ARG A 397 21.99 14.26 -7.65
C ARG A 397 22.94 13.06 -7.77
N GLU A 398 23.48 12.82 -8.98
CA GLU A 398 24.24 11.62 -9.35
C GLU A 398 23.51 10.31 -9.03
N LYS A 399 22.18 10.29 -9.18
CA LYS A 399 21.33 9.13 -8.85
C LYS A 399 20.64 8.57 -10.07
N THR A 400 20.34 7.29 -10.04
CA THR A 400 19.31 6.68 -10.89
C THR A 400 18.11 6.39 -10.03
N THR A 401 16.92 6.64 -10.57
CA THR A 401 15.66 6.47 -9.85
C THR A 401 14.70 5.60 -10.63
N VAL A 402 14.12 4.63 -9.94
CA VAL A 402 12.90 3.95 -10.34
C VAL A 402 11.72 4.65 -9.69
N ARG A 403 10.69 4.94 -10.47
CA ARG A 403 9.45 5.57 -10.01
C ARG A 403 8.26 4.75 -10.46
N ILE A 404 7.50 4.26 -9.50
CA ILE A 404 6.21 3.59 -9.69
C ILE A 404 5.11 4.59 -9.31
N ASP A 405 4.18 4.83 -10.22
CA ASP A 405 3.08 5.77 -10.08
C ASP A 405 1.77 5.04 -10.31
N MET A 406 0.92 5.00 -9.28
CA MET A 406 -0.34 4.28 -9.29
C MET A 406 -1.45 5.18 -8.79
N THR A 407 -2.52 5.33 -9.58
CA THR A 407 -3.74 6.03 -9.16
C THR A 407 -4.85 5.02 -8.98
N LEU A 408 -5.09 4.67 -7.72
CA LEU A 408 -6.02 3.63 -7.32
C LEU A 408 -7.46 4.04 -7.51
#